data_AF-A0A7S0CMN5-F1
#
_entry.id   AF-A0A7S0CMN5-F1
#
_cell.length_a   1.000
_cell.length_b   1.000
_cell.length_c   1.000
_cell.angle_alpha   90.00
_cell.angle_beta   90.00
_cell.angle_gamma   90.00
#
_symmetry.space_group_name_H-M   'P 1'
#
loop_
_entity.id
_entity.type
_entity.pdbx_description
1 polymer ?
#
loop_
_entity_poly.entity_id
_entity_poly.type
_entity_poly.pdbx_seq_one_letter_code
_entity_poly.pdbx_strand_id
1 'polypeptide(L)'
;TLTNRQTDTILPKLASIKSYLNLTRSELKSVALAFPGIVSCGFTTNIQPTIKNLRKALKLDTPTLKKLILSQPQILSLGFKSVMQPNLQSMRHYIGLNDEGVR
;
A
#
# COMPACT_ATOMS: atom_id res chain seq x y z
N THR A 1 -3.06 -27.19 -7.63
CA THR A 1 -3.50 -26.41 -8.80
C THR A 1 -4.54 -25.40 -8.33
N LEU A 2 -4.25 -24.10 -8.40
CA LEU A 2 -5.24 -23.06 -8.07
C LEU A 2 -6.39 -23.17 -9.08
N THR A 3 -7.63 -23.22 -8.60
CA THR A 3 -8.81 -23.44 -9.45
C THR A 3 -9.09 -22.20 -10.31
N ASN A 4 -9.69 -22.39 -11.49
CA ASN A 4 -9.97 -21.34 -12.50
C ASN A 4 -10.69 -20.10 -11.90
N ARG A 5 -11.51 -20.31 -10.86
CA ARG A 5 -12.20 -19.25 -10.11
C ARG A 5 -11.29 -18.31 -9.31
N GLN A 6 -10.14 -18.79 -8.82
CA GLN A 6 -9.18 -17.95 -8.08
C GLN A 6 -8.39 -17.06 -9.04
N THR A 7 -8.02 -17.56 -10.23
CA THR A 7 -7.32 -16.76 -11.24
C THR A 7 -8.18 -15.62 -11.78
N ASP A 8 -9.50 -15.86 -11.94
CA ASP A 8 -10.47 -14.85 -12.40
C ASP A 8 -10.60 -13.63 -11.48
N THR A 9 -10.21 -13.76 -10.20
CA THR A 9 -10.30 -12.66 -9.21
C THR A 9 -8.96 -12.01 -8.91
N ILE A 10 -7.85 -12.73 -9.09
CA ILE A 10 -6.50 -12.25 -8.79
C ILE A 10 -5.98 -11.30 -9.89
N LEU A 11 -6.12 -11.67 -11.17
CA LEU A 11 -5.57 -10.90 -12.28
C LEU A 11 -6.16 -9.48 -12.38
N PRO A 12 -7.49 -9.27 -12.28
CA PRO A 12 -8.06 -7.92 -12.28
C PRO A 12 -7.53 -7.07 -11.13
N LYS A 13 -7.36 -7.67 -9.94
CA LYS A 13 -6.86 -6.97 -8.75
C LYS A 13 -5.41 -6.53 -8.93
N LEU A 14 -4.54 -7.40 -9.42
CA LEU A 14 -3.15 -7.06 -9.74
C LEU A 14 -3.06 -5.98 -10.82
N ALA A 15 -3.96 -6.02 -11.82
CA ALA A 15 -4.06 -4.98 -12.84
C ALA A 15 -4.48 -3.62 -12.24
N SER A 16 -5.44 -3.61 -11.31
CA SER A 16 -5.85 -2.39 -10.59
C SER A 16 -4.67 -1.81 -9.78
N ILE A 17 -3.92 -2.63 -9.05
CA ILE A 17 -2.75 -2.19 -8.28
C ILE A 17 -1.69 -1.58 -9.21
N LYS A 18 -1.37 -2.29 -10.31
CA LYS A 18 -0.38 -1.84 -11.30
C LYS A 18 -0.75 -0.48 -11.88
N SER A 19 -2.00 -0.33 -12.33
CA SER A 19 -2.49 0.93 -12.91
C SER A 19 -2.46 2.06 -11.88
N TYR A 20 -2.96 1.79 -10.68
CA TYR A 20 -3.10 2.80 -9.64
C TYR A 20 -1.76 3.35 -9.13
N LEU A 21 -0.73 2.52 -9.06
CA LEU A 21 0.62 2.88 -8.62
C LEU A 21 1.59 3.17 -9.76
N ASN A 22 1.12 3.14 -11.01
CA ASN A 22 1.95 3.26 -12.21
C ASN A 22 3.18 2.33 -12.17
N LEU A 23 2.94 1.05 -11.87
CA LEU A 23 3.98 0.03 -11.81
C LEU A 23 4.27 -0.54 -13.21
N THR A 24 5.54 -0.78 -13.48
CA THR A 24 5.97 -1.67 -14.55
C THR A 24 5.59 -3.11 -14.22
N ARG A 25 5.67 -4.00 -15.22
CA ARG A 25 5.38 -5.43 -15.02
C ARG A 25 6.38 -6.10 -14.06
N SER A 26 7.66 -5.71 -14.12
CA SER A 26 8.70 -6.22 -13.23
C SER A 26 8.49 -5.75 -11.79
N GLU A 27 8.11 -4.49 -11.59
CA GLU A 27 7.76 -3.95 -10.28
C GLU A 27 6.54 -4.64 -9.67
N LEU A 28 5.46 -4.84 -10.45
CA LEU A 28 4.30 -5.60 -9.98
C LEU A 28 4.70 -7.03 -9.58
N LYS A 29 5.54 -7.69 -10.39
CA LYS A 29 6.06 -9.03 -10.08
C LYS A 29 6.85 -9.02 -8.76
N SER A 30 7.70 -8.02 -8.56
CA SER A 30 8.47 -7.85 -7.31
C SER A 30 7.55 -7.73 -6.09
N VAL A 31 6.51 -6.88 -6.17
CA VAL A 31 5.53 -6.70 -5.09
C VAL A 31 4.79 -8.01 -4.79
N ALA A 32 4.29 -8.69 -5.83
CA ALA A 32 3.51 -9.92 -5.66
C ALA A 32 4.34 -11.08 -5.10
N LEU A 33 5.63 -11.16 -5.45
CA LEU A 33 6.54 -12.17 -4.92
C LEU A 33 7.01 -11.86 -3.51
N ALA A 34 7.29 -10.59 -3.21
CA ALA A 34 7.70 -10.16 -1.87
C ALA A 34 6.55 -10.23 -0.86
N PHE A 35 5.30 -10.06 -1.30
CA PHE A 35 4.12 -10.20 -0.44
C PHE A 35 2.95 -10.86 -1.19
N PRO A 36 2.92 -12.21 -1.25
CA PRO A 36 1.83 -12.95 -1.90
C PRO A 36 0.44 -12.65 -1.32
N GLY A 37 0.37 -12.32 -0.02
CA GLY A 37 -0.88 -11.98 0.68
C GLY A 37 -1.62 -10.76 0.14
N ILE A 38 -1.01 -9.97 -0.74
CA ILE A 38 -1.65 -8.83 -1.39
C ILE A 38 -2.91 -9.23 -2.18
N VAL A 39 -2.97 -10.46 -2.68
CA VAL A 39 -4.12 -10.97 -3.45
C VAL A 39 -5.36 -11.17 -2.58
N SER A 40 -5.17 -11.40 -1.28
CA SER A 40 -6.26 -11.54 -0.30
C SER A 40 -6.85 -10.19 0.12
N CYS A 41 -6.12 -9.09 -0.09
CA CYS A 41 -6.60 -7.75 0.26
C CYS A 41 -7.58 -7.22 -0.79
N GLY A 42 -8.70 -6.62 -0.40
CA GLY A 42 -9.60 -5.97 -1.35
C GLY A 42 -9.00 -4.67 -1.91
N PHE A 43 -9.09 -4.45 -3.23
CA PHE A 43 -8.53 -3.25 -3.85
C PHE A 43 -9.26 -1.98 -3.39
N THR A 44 -10.57 -1.94 -3.57
CA THR A 44 -11.42 -0.79 -3.21
C THR A 44 -11.63 -0.66 -1.70
N THR A 45 -11.61 -1.79 -0.97
CA THR A 45 -11.90 -1.82 0.48
C THR A 45 -10.67 -1.66 1.36
N ASN A 46 -9.47 -2.01 0.88
CA ASN A 46 -8.23 -1.93 1.67
C ASN A 46 -7.12 -1.15 0.95
N ILE A 47 -6.65 -1.65 -0.19
CA ILE A 47 -5.41 -1.16 -0.83
C ILE A 47 -5.51 0.32 -1.24
N GLN A 48 -6.55 0.69 -1.99
CA GLN A 48 -6.74 2.06 -2.48
C GLN A 48 -6.92 3.06 -1.31
N PRO A 49 -7.79 2.81 -0.31
CA PRO A 49 -7.85 3.65 0.89
C PRO A 49 -6.50 3.80 1.60
N THR A 50 -5.76 2.70 1.81
CA THR A 50 -4.47 2.72 2.49
C THR A 50 -3.45 3.58 1.75
N ILE A 51 -3.36 3.46 0.42
CA ILE A 51 -2.47 4.29 -0.39
C ILE A 51 -2.84 5.78 -0.31
N LYS A 52 -4.14 6.11 -0.46
CA LYS A 52 -4.60 7.51 -0.38
C LYS A 52 -4.27 8.14 0.97
N ASN A 53 -4.51 7.40 2.04
CA ASN A 53 -4.29 7.89 3.39
C ASN A 53 -2.80 8.02 3.73
N LEU A 54 -1.97 7.05 3.35
CA LEU A 54 -0.51 7.13 3.49
C LEU A 54 0.04 8.37 2.79
N ARG A 55 -0.37 8.58 1.54
CA ARG A 55 0.06 9.75 0.76
C ARG A 55 -0.27 11.06 1.47
N LYS A 56 -1.51 11.18 1.98
CA LYS A 56 -1.96 12.37 2.70
C LYS A 56 -1.25 12.55 4.03
N ALA A 57 -1.18 11.50 4.83
CA ALA A 57 -0.66 11.57 6.20
C ALA A 57 0.83 11.86 6.24
N LEU A 58 1.60 11.26 5.31
CA LEU A 58 3.05 11.41 5.24
C LEU A 58 3.49 12.45 4.20
N LYS A 59 2.55 13.17 3.57
CA LYS A 59 2.79 14.17 2.51
C LYS A 59 3.70 13.64 1.39
N LEU A 60 3.58 12.36 1.05
CA LEU A 60 4.42 11.72 0.03
C LEU A 60 4.00 12.15 -1.37
N ASP A 61 4.98 12.45 -2.21
CA ASP A 61 4.75 12.51 -3.66
C ASP A 61 4.59 11.10 -4.25
N THR A 62 4.17 11.03 -5.52
CA THR A 62 3.94 9.76 -6.21
C THR A 62 5.20 8.89 -6.29
N PRO A 63 6.39 9.43 -6.65
CA PRO A 63 7.62 8.65 -6.68
C PRO A 63 8.02 8.06 -5.32
N THR A 64 7.95 8.85 -4.24
CA THR A 64 8.34 8.40 -2.90
C THR A 64 7.37 7.35 -2.37
N LEU A 65 6.06 7.54 -2.58
CA LEU A 65 5.04 6.54 -2.26
C LEU A 65 5.27 5.23 -3.01
N LYS A 66 5.58 5.30 -4.31
CA LYS A 66 5.90 4.12 -5.12
C LYS A 66 7.12 3.40 -4.57
N LYS A 67 8.20 4.12 -4.26
CA LYS A 67 9.42 3.56 -3.65
C LYS A 67 9.13 2.87 -2.32
N LEU A 68 8.32 3.49 -1.46
CA LEU A 68 7.90 2.91 -0.18
C LEU A 68 7.21 1.56 -0.38
N ILE A 69 6.22 1.50 -1.29
CA ILE A 69 5.46 0.28 -1.58
C ILE A 69 6.34 -0.82 -2.18
N LEU A 70 7.28 -0.47 -3.06
CA LEU A 70 8.22 -1.43 -3.63
C LEU A 70 9.15 -2.02 -2.55
N SER A 71 9.55 -1.20 -1.57
CA SER A 71 10.39 -1.64 -0.46
C SER A 71 9.66 -2.42 0.62
N GLN A 72 8.39 -2.10 0.88
CA GLN A 72 7.59 -2.66 1.97
C GLN A 72 6.13 -2.91 1.54
N PRO A 73 5.89 -3.89 0.67
CA PRO A 73 4.55 -4.14 0.09
C PRO A 73 3.50 -4.55 1.13
N GLN A 74 3.90 -5.12 2.27
CA GLN A 74 3.03 -5.46 3.39
C GLN A 74 2.30 -4.24 3.99
N ILE A 75 2.79 -3.03 3.73
CA ILE A 75 2.11 -1.80 4.16
C ILE A 75 0.70 -1.71 3.55
N LEU A 76 0.46 -2.33 2.39
CA LEU A 76 -0.84 -2.31 1.72
C LEU A 76 -1.90 -3.23 2.36
N SER A 77 -1.48 -4.21 3.18
CA SER A 77 -2.42 -5.04 3.93
C SER A 77 -2.81 -4.45 5.27
N LEU A 78 -1.94 -3.60 5.85
CA LEU A 78 -2.17 -2.97 7.13
C LEU A 78 -3.33 -1.96 7.00
N GLY A 79 -4.33 -2.07 7.88
CA GLY A 79 -5.44 -1.13 7.92
C GLY A 79 -4.94 0.25 8.33
N PHE A 80 -5.00 1.24 7.43
CA PHE A 80 -4.51 2.59 7.74
C PHE A 80 -5.20 3.17 8.97
N LYS A 81 -6.54 3.13 9.02
CA LYS A 81 -7.32 3.74 10.10
C LYS A 81 -7.14 3.02 11.45
N SER A 82 -7.05 1.69 11.42
CA SER A 82 -7.01 0.88 12.65
C SER A 82 -5.61 0.75 13.24
N VAL A 83 -4.56 0.75 12.41
CA VAL A 83 -3.18 0.48 12.86
C VAL A 83 -2.27 1.67 12.60
N MET A 84 -2.19 2.17 11.38
CA MET A 84 -1.16 3.16 11.03
C MET A 84 -1.44 4.54 11.61
N GLN A 85 -2.68 5.01 11.51
CA GLN A 85 -3.07 6.33 11.99
C GLN A 85 -2.78 6.53 13.49
N PRO A 86 -3.21 5.64 14.40
CA PRO A 86 -2.88 5.79 15.82
C PRO A 86 -1.38 5.69 16.06
N ASN A 87 -0.66 4.79 15.38
CA ASN A 87 0.80 4.69 15.52
C ASN A 87 1.51 5.97 15.09
N LEU A 88 1.12 6.55 13.95
CA LEU A 88 1.69 7.82 13.45
C LEU A 88 1.40 8.97 14.41
N GLN A 89 0.20 9.02 14.99
CA GLN A 89 -0.15 10.03 15.99
C GLN A 89 0.68 9.89 17.27
N SER A 90 0.80 8.67 17.80
CA SER A 90 1.64 8.37 18.97
C SER A 90 3.10 8.70 18.73
N MET A 91 3.64 8.34 17.56
CA MET A 91 5.02 8.67 17.19
C MET A 91 5.22 10.18 17.13
N ARG A 92 4.36 10.93 16.43
CA ARG A 92 4.43 12.40 16.35
C ARG A 92 4.40 13.06 17.73
N HIS A 93 3.50 12.59 18.59
CA HIS A 93 3.40 13.09 19.96
C HIS A 93 4.70 12.84 20.74
N TYR A 94 5.25 11.63 20.65
CA TYR A 94 6.46 11.25 21.39
C TYR A 94 7.71 12.00 20.92
N ILE A 95 7.90 12.18 19.61
CA ILE A 95 9.09 12.85 19.04
C ILE A 95 8.91 14.37 18.87
N GLY A 96 7.78 14.93 19.34
CA GLY A 96 7.52 16.37 19.27
C GLY A 96 7.35 16.92 17.86
N LEU A 97 7.04 16.08 16.86
CA LEU A 97 6.83 16.53 15.48
C LEU A 97 5.39 17.03 15.31
N ASN A 98 5.24 18.35 15.21
CA ASN A 98 4.07 19.01 14.65
C ASN A 98 4.00 18.71 13.14
N ASP A 99 2.81 18.87 12.54
CA ASP A 99 2.53 18.52 11.12
C ASP A 99 3.41 19.26 10.07
N GLU A 100 4.33 20.12 10.49
CA GLU A 100 5.29 20.84 9.64
C GLU A 100 6.66 20.14 9.47
N GLY A 101 7.00 19.15 10.31
CA GLY A 101 8.37 18.65 10.45
C GLY A 101 8.67 17.31 9.77
N VAL A 102 8.34 17.14 8.49
CA VAL A 102 8.97 16.09 7.66
C VAL A 102 9.22 16.70 6.28
N ARG A 103 10.43 17.24 6.10
CA ARG A 103 11.00 17.62 4.80
C ARG A 103 12.21 16.75 4.55
#